data_AF-A0A0F2L439-F1
#
_entry.id   AF-A0A0F2L439-F1
#
_cell.length_a   1.000
_cell.length_b   1.000
_cell.length_c   1.000
_cell.angle_alpha   90.00
_cell.angle_beta   90.00
_cell.angle_gamma   90.00
#
_symmetry.space_group_name_H-M   'P 1'
#
loop_
_entity.id
_entity.type
_entity.pdbx_description
1 polymer ?
#
loop_
_entity_poly.entity_id
_entity_poly.type
_entity_poly.pdbx_seq_one_letter_code
_entity_poly.pdbx_strand_id
1 'polypeptide(L)'
;MNTINILKTKYSLTKTIALSGMYARESRTNRLRALGIEAIPLSSHSDFPGLVDFVLNSEAKFIYTVYGNAVKFAKYLRKELNIMARPLPTPNQLSIDSFL
;
A
#
# COMPACT_ATOMS: atom_id res chain seq x y z
N MET A 1 -10.68 10.00 17.64
CA MET A 1 -11.63 10.58 16.66
C MET A 1 -12.03 9.50 15.68
N ASN A 2 -13.33 9.26 15.49
CA ASN A 2 -13.83 8.14 14.69
C ASN A 2 -13.93 8.54 13.21
N THR A 3 -13.09 7.97 12.35
CA THR A 3 -12.99 8.25 10.89
C THR A 3 -14.36 8.16 10.21
N ILE A 4 -15.23 7.27 10.68
CA ILE A 4 -16.59 7.08 10.16
C ILE A 4 -17.45 8.33 10.36
N ASN A 5 -17.32 9.02 11.50
CA ASN A 5 -18.10 10.21 11.77
C ASN A 5 -17.65 11.37 10.87
N ILE A 6 -16.34 11.54 10.64
CA ILE A 6 -15.80 12.56 9.73
C ILE A 6 -16.35 12.37 8.30
N LEU A 7 -16.41 11.13 7.84
CA LEU A 7 -16.93 10.79 6.50
C LEU A 7 -18.43 11.08 6.38
N LYS A 8 -19.23 10.79 7.42
CA LYS A 8 -20.66 11.10 7.46
C LYS A 8 -20.92 12.61 7.40
N THR A 9 -20.19 13.41 8.18
CA THR A 9 -20.41 14.87 8.25
C THR A 9 -19.93 15.60 6.99
N LYS A 10 -18.83 15.15 6.37
CA LYS A 10 -18.21 15.87 5.24
C LYS A 10 -18.91 15.64 3.91
N TYR A 11 -19.58 14.50 3.73
CA TYR A 11 -20.07 14.08 2.42
C TYR A 11 -21.57 13.75 2.38
N SER A 12 -22.31 13.89 3.49
CA SER A 12 -23.75 13.56 3.57
C SER A 12 -24.10 12.13 3.10
N LEU A 13 -23.14 11.21 3.18
CA LEU A 13 -23.24 9.86 2.63
C LEU A 13 -24.07 8.96 3.54
N THR A 14 -25.15 8.41 3.01
CA THR A 14 -26.06 7.52 3.75
C THR A 14 -25.47 6.10 3.94
N LYS A 15 -24.49 5.68 3.12
CA LYS A 15 -23.85 4.34 3.21
C LYS A 15 -22.38 4.37 2.77
N THR A 16 -21.48 3.88 3.63
CA THR A 16 -20.05 3.64 3.34
C THR A 16 -19.79 2.15 3.31
N ILE A 17 -19.06 1.67 2.30
CA ILE A 17 -18.67 0.27 2.17
C ILE A 17 -17.16 0.17 1.94
N ALA A 18 -16.51 -0.80 2.58
CA ALA A 18 -15.11 -1.10 2.35
C ALA A 18 -15.00 -2.26 1.34
N LEU A 19 -14.18 -2.11 0.31
CA LEU A 19 -13.99 -3.10 -0.75
C LEU A 19 -12.54 -3.57 -0.77
N SER A 20 -12.29 -4.88 -0.68
CA SER A 20 -10.93 -5.45 -0.73
C SER A 20 -10.74 -6.38 -1.93
N GLY A 21 -9.49 -6.63 -2.29
CA GLY A 21 -9.12 -7.58 -3.36
C GLY A 21 -9.72 -7.22 -4.72
N MET A 22 -10.20 -8.22 -5.45
CA MET A 22 -10.83 -8.05 -6.78
C MET A 22 -12.06 -7.13 -6.77
N TYR A 23 -12.65 -6.86 -5.59
CA TYR A 23 -13.79 -5.96 -5.43
C TYR A 23 -13.38 -4.49 -5.38
N ALA A 24 -12.11 -4.17 -5.11
CA ALA A 24 -11.58 -2.80 -5.12
C ALA A 24 -11.30 -2.26 -6.54
N ARG A 25 -11.63 -3.04 -7.60
CA ARG A 25 -11.50 -2.60 -8.99
C ARG A 25 -12.25 -1.29 -9.24
N GLU A 26 -11.58 -0.38 -9.95
CA GLU A 26 -12.08 0.97 -10.23
C GLU A 26 -13.49 0.99 -10.84
N SER A 27 -13.80 0.07 -11.75
CA SER A 27 -15.14 -0.04 -12.34
C SER A 27 -16.26 -0.33 -11.32
N ARG A 28 -15.99 -1.13 -10.28
CA ARG A 28 -16.97 -1.43 -9.22
C ARG A 28 -17.09 -0.28 -8.24
N THR A 29 -15.96 0.33 -7.89
CA THR A 29 -15.89 1.54 -7.05
C THR A 29 -16.68 2.68 -7.69
N ASN A 30 -16.50 2.91 -9.00
CA ASN A 30 -17.21 3.94 -9.74
C ASN A 30 -18.71 3.68 -9.81
N ARG A 31 -19.11 2.42 -10.03
CA ARG A 31 -20.53 2.03 -10.01
C ARG A 31 -21.18 2.27 -8.64
N LEU A 32 -20.47 1.97 -7.54
CA LEU A 32 -20.99 2.21 -6.19
C LEU A 32 -21.07 3.70 -5.86
N ARG A 33 -20.07 4.49 -6.27
CA ARG A 33 -20.11 5.96 -6.15
C ARG A 33 -21.30 6.56 -6.91
N ALA A 34 -21.60 6.06 -8.11
CA ALA A 34 -22.78 6.48 -8.89
C ALA A 34 -24.12 6.17 -8.20
N LEU A 35 -24.15 5.18 -7.28
CA LEU A 35 -25.31 4.85 -6.45
C LEU A 35 -25.32 5.60 -5.11
N GLY A 36 -24.44 6.59 -4.92
CA GLY A 36 -24.31 7.34 -3.66
C GLY A 36 -23.65 6.57 -2.53
N ILE A 37 -22.92 5.49 -2.85
CA ILE A 37 -22.20 4.66 -1.87
C ILE A 37 -20.71 4.97 -1.98
N GLU A 38 -20.12 5.46 -0.90
CA GLU A 38 -18.68 5.66 -0.86
C GLU A 38 -17.99 4.31 -0.66
N ALA A 39 -17.29 3.89 -1.71
CA ALA A 39 -16.52 2.67 -1.77
C ALA A 39 -15.05 2.98 -1.47
N ILE A 40 -14.58 2.56 -0.30
CA ILE A 40 -13.19 2.74 0.13
C ILE A 40 -12.40 1.49 -0.28
N PRO A 41 -11.40 1.61 -1.19
CA PRO A 41 -10.56 0.49 -1.55
C PRO A 41 -9.63 0.14 -0.37
N LEU A 42 -9.71 -1.10 0.09
CA LEU A 42 -8.80 -1.67 1.06
C LEU A 42 -7.68 -2.41 0.34
N SER A 43 -6.45 -2.00 0.62
CA SER A 43 -5.22 -2.65 0.15
C SER A 43 -4.69 -3.59 1.24
N SER A 44 -4.17 -4.75 0.84
CA SER A 44 -3.40 -5.63 1.72
C SER A 44 -1.93 -5.19 1.88
N HIS A 45 -1.52 -4.12 1.18
CA HIS A 45 -0.18 -3.54 1.26
C HIS A 45 -0.19 -2.25 2.07
N SER A 46 0.87 -2.06 2.87
CA SER A 46 1.13 -0.82 3.59
C SER A 46 1.28 0.36 2.64
N ASP A 47 0.80 1.51 3.08
CA ASP A 47 1.10 2.79 2.46
C ASP A 47 2.52 3.25 2.80
N PHE A 48 2.90 4.45 2.33
CA PHE A 48 4.25 4.94 2.51
C PHE A 48 4.65 5.15 3.99
N PRO A 49 3.86 5.84 4.84
CA PRO A 49 4.16 5.94 6.27
C PRO A 49 4.28 4.56 6.93
N GLY A 50 3.35 3.64 6.66
CA GLY A 50 3.42 2.29 7.21
C GLY A 50 4.67 1.50 6.79
N LEU A 51 5.18 1.72 5.58
CA LEU A 51 6.45 1.15 5.15
C LEU A 51 7.66 1.76 5.87
N VAL A 52 7.65 3.08 6.13
CA VAL A 52 8.71 3.74 6.90
C VAL A 52 8.73 3.23 8.34
N ASP A 53 7.56 3.18 8.98
CA ASP A 53 7.44 2.66 10.35
C ASP A 53 7.91 1.21 10.44
N PHE A 54 7.55 0.37 9.45
CA PHE A 54 8.03 -1.01 9.39
C PHE A 54 9.56 -1.10 9.30
N VAL A 55 10.18 -0.28 8.46
CA VAL A 55 11.65 -0.23 8.33
C VAL A 55 12.30 0.17 9.65
N LEU A 56 11.81 1.24 10.29
CA LEU A 56 12.37 1.74 11.55
C LEU A 56 12.24 0.70 12.68
N ASN A 57 11.08 0.07 12.81
CA ASN A 57 10.82 -0.93 13.84
C ASN A 57 11.52 -2.28 13.59
N SER A 58 12.00 -2.53 12.37
CA SER A 58 12.72 -3.77 12.04
C SER A 58 14.14 -3.83 12.61
N GLU A 59 14.73 -2.67 12.94
CA GLU A 59 16.13 -2.52 13.36
C GLU A 59 17.15 -3.18 12.41
N ALA A 60 16.75 -3.41 11.16
CA ALA A 60 17.60 -4.08 10.20
C ALA A 60 18.81 -3.20 9.84
N LYS A 61 20.00 -3.80 9.89
CA LYS A 61 21.25 -3.11 9.52
C LYS A 61 21.30 -2.70 8.05
N PHE A 62 20.58 -3.41 7.19
CA PHE A 62 20.54 -3.16 5.76
C PHE A 62 19.18 -3.59 5.17
N ILE A 63 18.57 -2.72 4.35
CA ILE A 63 17.25 -2.93 3.76
C ILE A 63 17.35 -3.26 2.27
N TYR A 64 16.67 -4.33 1.85
CA TYR A 64 16.42 -4.62 0.44
C TYR A 64 14.97 -4.31 0.09
N THR A 65 14.75 -3.40 -0.86
CA THR A 65 13.40 -3.08 -1.33
C THR A 65 13.06 -3.90 -2.57
N VAL A 66 11.87 -4.48 -2.60
CA VAL A 66 11.35 -5.31 -3.69
C VAL A 66 9.96 -4.84 -4.11
N TYR A 67 9.59 -5.14 -5.36
CA TYR A 67 8.31 -4.80 -5.99
C TYR A 67 7.97 -3.30 -6.05
N GLY A 68 6.98 -2.94 -6.87
CA GLY A 68 6.45 -1.57 -6.97
C GLY A 68 7.53 -0.49 -7.13
N ASN A 69 7.49 0.53 -6.28
CA ASN A 69 8.40 1.68 -6.31
C ASN A 69 9.74 1.44 -5.56
N ALA A 70 10.27 0.20 -5.58
CA ALA A 70 11.48 -0.21 -4.85
C ALA A 70 12.65 0.78 -4.99
N VAL A 71 12.99 1.20 -6.22
CA VAL A 71 14.10 2.14 -6.49
C VAL A 71 13.92 3.47 -5.78
N LYS A 72 12.72 4.05 -5.84
CA LYS A 72 12.41 5.33 -5.21
C LYS A 72 12.41 5.21 -3.69
N PHE A 73 11.84 4.13 -3.16
CA PHE A 73 11.78 3.91 -1.72
C PHE A 73 13.19 3.70 -1.13
N ALA A 74 14.04 2.87 -1.74
CA ALA A 74 15.42 2.71 -1.30
C ALA A 74 16.21 4.02 -1.36
N LYS A 75 15.96 4.87 -2.37
CA LYS A 75 16.56 6.21 -2.45
C LYS A 75 16.10 7.10 -1.30
N TYR A 76 14.81 7.09 -0.95
CA TYR A 76 14.28 7.83 0.20
C TYR A 76 14.93 7.38 1.50
N LEU A 77 14.98 6.07 1.77
CA LEU A 77 15.61 5.52 2.98
C LEU A 77 17.07 5.97 3.13
N ARG A 78 17.83 5.96 2.02
CA ARG A 78 19.23 6.43 2.02
C ARG A 78 19.36 7.93 2.25
N LYS A 79 18.54 8.74 1.57
CA LYS A 79 18.71 10.20 1.53
C LYS A 79 18.09 10.92 2.73
N GLU A 80 16.91 10.48 3.14
CA GLU A 80 16.11 11.19 4.14
C GLU A 80 16.29 10.58 5.54
N LEU A 81 16.53 9.27 5.63
CA LEU A 81 16.64 8.57 6.91
C LEU A 81 18.05 8.06 7.23
N ASN A 82 19.01 8.24 6.31
CA ASN A 82 20.39 7.75 6.44
C ASN A 82 20.46 6.22 6.71
N ILE A 83 19.50 5.45 6.18
CA ILE A 83 19.45 3.99 6.32
C ILE A 83 20.11 3.35 5.10
N MET A 84 20.98 2.36 5.33
CA MET A 84 21.56 1.57 4.24
C MET A 84 20.48 0.75 3.56
N ALA A 85 20.18 1.10 2.31
CA ALA A 85 19.16 0.42 1.54
C ALA A 85 19.54 0.31 0.06
N ARG A 86 19.15 -0.78 -0.61
CA ARG A 86 19.18 -0.86 -2.08
C ARG A 86 18.00 -1.67 -2.61
N PRO A 87 17.55 -1.42 -3.85
CA PRO A 87 16.67 -2.34 -4.54
C PRO A 87 17.32 -3.72 -4.57
N LEU A 88 16.56 -4.76 -4.29
CA LEU A 88 17.05 -6.11 -4.52
C LEU A 88 17.47 -6.17 -6.00
N PRO A 89 18.75 -6.49 -6.30
CA PRO A 89 19.14 -6.71 -7.68
C PRO A 89 18.26 -7.84 -8.24
N THR A 90 18.12 -7.92 -9.56
CA THR A 90 17.51 -9.07 -10.22
C THR A 90 18.59 -10.08 -10.60
N PRO A 91 19.06 -10.97 -9.71
CA PRO A 91 19.78 -12.15 -10.15
C PRO A 91 18.76 -13.25 -10.44
N ASN A 92 18.74 -13.74 -11.69
CA ASN A 92 18.18 -15.03 -12.12
C ASN A 92 17.09 -15.61 -11.19
N GLN A 93 15.99 -14.87 -11.00
CA GLN A 93 14.91 -15.32 -10.12
C GLN A 93 14.22 -16.47 -10.83
N LEU A 94 14.60 -17.70 -10.45
CA LEU A 94 13.94 -18.91 -10.90
C LEU A 94 12.49 -18.88 -10.40
N SER A 95 11.53 -19.14 -11.29
CA SER A 95 10.16 -19.33 -10.86
C SER A 95 10.05 -20.63 -10.06
N ILE A 96 9.01 -20.78 -9.26
CA ILE A 96 8.78 -22.06 -8.55
C ILE A 96 8.65 -23.23 -9.53
N ASP A 97 8.19 -22.97 -10.76
CA ASP A 97 8.13 -23.93 -11.87
C ASP A 97 9.51 -24.47 -12.28
N SER A 98 10.59 -23.79 -11.90
CA SER A 98 11.95 -24.29 -12.13
C SER A 98 12.35 -25.38 -11.14
N PHE A 99 11.52 -25.65 -10.12
CA PHE A 99 11.73 -26.63 -9.06
C PHE A 99 10.59 -27.65 -8.91
N LEU A 100 9.55 -27.55 -9.75
CA LEU A 100 8.41 -28.46 -9.82
C LEU A 100 8.54 -29.34 -11.07
#